data_AF-A0A377WPJ3-F1
#
_entry.id   AF-A0A377WPJ3-F1
#
_cell.length_a   1.000
_cell.length_b   1.000
_cell.length_c   1.000
_cell.angle_alpha   90.00
_cell.angle_beta   90.00
_cell.angle_gamma   90.00
#
_symmetry.space_group_name_H-M   'P 1'
#
loop_
_entity.id
_entity.type
_entity.pdbx_description
1 polymer ?
#
loop_
_entity_poly.entity_id
_entity_poly.type
_entity_poly.pdbx_seq_one_letter_code
_entity_poly.pdbx_strand_id
1 'polypeptide(L)'
;MIDHYYPQGLHYTRIDGLPVAAIRLAIPRDEPVLAAILNKALQVIPPRDILQMTEKWSKISSQQIENWSQYSRQFYQLIAFALVLIAISLGWGLSLCREVRKRKDSQQRLEEELAQKEALSCALEREKDKAIQATKAKSRFLASMSHELRTPVSAIVGFLELLAKPELNVGQRKEAIELAGSTAQTLLGLIGNILDIDKIESGKYQVTPQWSDVAQLVSQQCHTFDALAQQKASICTTITRCRKGPCCGSTRRRYGKSSIISSAMR
;
A
#
# COMPACT_ATOMS: atom_id res chain seq x y z
N MET A 1 68.18 -23.08 -28.32
CA MET A 1 67.47 -24.26 -27.75
C MET A 1 68.27 -24.92 -26.63
N ILE A 2 69.60 -25.06 -26.75
CA ILE A 2 70.47 -25.60 -25.68
C ILE A 2 70.55 -24.65 -24.46
N ASP A 3 70.55 -23.33 -24.67
CA ASP A 3 70.59 -22.32 -23.60
C ASP A 3 69.39 -22.36 -22.62
N HIS A 4 68.24 -22.94 -23.03
CA HIS A 4 67.07 -23.05 -22.15
C HIS A 4 67.23 -24.16 -21.10
N TYR A 5 68.01 -25.20 -21.39
CA TYR A 5 68.17 -26.36 -20.51
C TYR A 5 69.45 -26.31 -19.65
N TYR A 6 70.48 -25.55 -20.06
CA TYR A 6 71.75 -25.43 -19.33
C TYR A 6 72.25 -23.97 -19.26
N PRO A 7 71.52 -23.08 -18.57
CA PRO A 7 71.76 -21.63 -18.65
C PRO A 7 73.10 -21.14 -18.06
N GLN A 8 73.85 -21.96 -17.31
CA GLN A 8 75.11 -21.56 -16.66
C GLN A 8 76.26 -22.59 -16.72
N GLY A 9 76.07 -23.73 -17.41
CA GLY A 9 77.03 -24.85 -17.37
C GLY A 9 77.77 -25.12 -18.68
N LEU A 10 77.35 -24.50 -19.79
CA LEU A 10 77.86 -24.81 -21.11
C LEU A 10 78.16 -23.52 -21.88
N HIS A 11 79.43 -23.28 -22.20
CA HIS A 11 79.86 -22.23 -23.10
C HIS A 11 80.12 -22.83 -24.48
N TYR A 12 79.42 -22.36 -25.51
CA TYR A 12 79.71 -22.69 -26.90
C TYR A 12 80.26 -21.46 -27.61
N THR A 13 81.26 -21.67 -28.47
CA THR A 13 81.80 -20.63 -29.35
C THR A 13 81.86 -21.17 -30.76
N ARG A 14 81.46 -20.35 -31.74
CA ARG A 14 81.54 -20.71 -33.15
C ARG A 14 82.90 -20.26 -33.66
N ILE A 15 83.70 -21.21 -34.12
CA ILE A 15 84.99 -20.94 -34.75
C ILE A 15 84.76 -20.91 -36.26
N ASP A 16 84.92 -19.74 -36.87
CA ASP A 16 84.74 -19.56 -38.30
C ASP A 16 85.88 -20.25 -39.09
N GLY A 17 85.53 -20.90 -40.21
CA GLY A 17 86.48 -21.58 -41.10
C GLY A 17 86.59 -23.11 -40.96
N LEU A 18 85.79 -23.74 -40.08
CA LEU A 18 85.75 -25.20 -39.91
C LEU A 18 84.45 -25.82 -40.47
N PRO A 19 84.50 -27.06 -41.01
CA PRO A 19 83.32 -27.74 -41.51
C PRO A 19 82.32 -28.05 -40.37
N VAL A 20 81.04 -27.77 -40.62
CA VAL A 20 79.92 -27.77 -39.64
C VAL A 20 79.56 -29.16 -39.11
N ALA A 21 80.12 -30.24 -39.67
CA ALA A 21 79.64 -31.61 -39.47
C ALA A 21 80.43 -32.46 -38.45
N ALA A 22 81.32 -31.87 -37.64
CA ALA A 22 82.07 -32.63 -36.63
C ALA A 22 81.91 -31.98 -35.24
N ILE A 23 81.23 -32.69 -34.33
CA ILE A 23 81.22 -32.32 -32.90
C ILE A 23 82.66 -32.44 -32.39
N ARG A 24 83.22 -31.32 -31.93
CA ARG A 24 84.55 -31.27 -31.30
C ARG A 24 84.39 -30.77 -29.88
N LEU A 25 84.94 -31.51 -28.92
CA LEU A 25 84.99 -31.09 -27.52
C LEU A 25 86.39 -30.53 -27.23
N ALA A 26 86.46 -29.36 -26.60
CA ALA A 26 87.72 -28.78 -26.13
C ALA A 26 87.93 -29.17 -24.66
N ILE A 27 89.15 -29.58 -24.32
CA ILE A 27 89.55 -29.99 -22.96
C ILE A 27 90.77 -29.14 -22.56
N PRO A 28 90.89 -28.72 -21.28
CA PRO A 28 92.09 -28.03 -20.78
C PRO A 28 93.36 -28.86 -21.03
N ARG A 29 94.49 -28.20 -21.33
CA ARG A 29 95.76 -28.88 -21.65
C ARG A 29 96.35 -29.67 -20.47
N ASP A 30 95.84 -29.42 -19.27
CA ASP A 30 96.38 -29.90 -18.00
C ASP A 30 95.87 -31.31 -17.62
N GLU A 31 94.89 -31.84 -18.38
CA GLU A 31 94.19 -33.11 -18.09
C GLU A 31 94.30 -34.12 -19.26
N PRO A 32 95.48 -34.72 -19.49
CA PRO A 32 95.69 -35.65 -20.60
C PRO A 32 94.91 -36.96 -20.44
N VAL A 33 94.61 -37.36 -19.19
CA VAL A 33 93.86 -38.59 -18.88
C VAL A 33 92.41 -38.45 -19.33
N LEU A 34 91.78 -37.30 -19.09
CA LEU A 34 90.41 -37.03 -19.53
C LEU A 34 90.30 -37.03 -21.06
N ALA A 35 91.28 -36.43 -21.74
CA ALA A 35 91.34 -36.46 -23.19
C ALA A 35 91.44 -37.89 -23.75
N ALA A 36 92.24 -38.75 -23.10
CA ALA A 36 92.37 -40.16 -23.50
C ALA A 36 91.06 -40.94 -23.28
N ILE A 37 90.39 -40.75 -22.15
CA ILE A 37 89.10 -41.41 -21.85
C ILE A 37 88.04 -40.95 -22.85
N LEU A 38 87.94 -39.66 -23.12
CA LEU A 38 86.94 -39.11 -24.03
C LEU A 38 87.18 -39.59 -25.47
N ASN A 39 88.44 -39.60 -25.93
CA ASN A 39 88.78 -40.10 -27.26
C ASN A 39 88.46 -41.61 -27.40
N LYS A 40 88.73 -42.41 -26.36
CA LYS A 40 88.40 -43.84 -26.33
C LYS A 40 86.89 -44.06 -26.30
N ALA A 41 86.14 -43.26 -25.53
CA ALA A 41 84.69 -43.31 -25.49
C ALA A 41 84.07 -42.92 -26.84
N LEU A 42 84.61 -41.88 -27.50
CA LEU A 42 84.17 -41.45 -28.83
C LEU A 42 84.45 -42.51 -29.90
N GLN A 43 85.55 -43.26 -29.79
CA GLN A 43 85.87 -44.37 -30.72
C GLN A 43 84.94 -45.58 -30.57
N VAL A 44 84.33 -45.78 -29.40
CA VAL A 44 83.39 -46.89 -29.15
C VAL A 44 82.02 -46.62 -29.79
N ILE A 45 81.68 -45.36 -30.07
CA ILE A 45 80.39 -44.99 -30.66
C ILE A 45 80.47 -45.22 -32.19
N PRO A 46 79.69 -46.16 -32.76
CA PRO A 46 79.70 -46.37 -34.19
C PRO A 46 79.09 -45.18 -34.93
N PRO A 47 79.64 -44.77 -36.10
CA PRO A 47 79.23 -43.56 -36.81
C PRO A 47 77.75 -43.54 -37.21
N ARG A 48 77.10 -44.71 -37.31
CA ARG A 48 75.67 -44.84 -37.59
C ARG A 48 74.78 -44.30 -36.45
N ASP A 49 75.22 -44.43 -35.20
CA ASP A 49 74.43 -44.04 -34.03
C ASP A 49 74.45 -42.51 -33.87
N ILE A 50 75.57 -41.87 -34.23
CA ILE A 50 75.71 -40.40 -34.25
C ILE A 50 74.78 -39.78 -35.31
N LEU A 51 74.68 -40.41 -36.48
CA LEU A 51 73.77 -39.98 -37.54
C LEU A 51 72.30 -40.12 -37.12
N GLN A 52 71.91 -41.20 -36.43
CA GLN A 52 70.55 -41.35 -35.90
C GLN A 52 70.21 -40.34 -34.80
N MET A 53 71.17 -40.01 -33.93
CA MET A 53 70.98 -38.98 -32.91
C MET A 53 70.78 -37.61 -33.54
N THR A 54 71.57 -37.25 -34.54
CA THR A 54 71.45 -35.94 -35.22
C THR A 54 70.17 -35.82 -36.05
N GLU A 55 69.72 -36.90 -36.70
CA GLU A 55 68.47 -36.93 -37.46
C GLU A 55 67.23 -36.66 -36.56
N LYS A 56 67.20 -37.24 -35.36
CA LYS A 56 66.12 -37.03 -34.38
C LYS A 56 65.94 -35.57 -33.99
N TRP A 57 67.04 -34.86 -33.71
CA TRP A 57 67.00 -33.46 -33.29
C TRP A 57 66.81 -32.50 -34.48
N SER A 58 67.30 -32.86 -35.67
CA SER A 58 67.14 -32.04 -36.88
C SER A 58 65.70 -32.00 -37.38
N LYS A 59 64.93 -33.09 -37.25
CA LYS A 59 63.57 -33.18 -37.81
C LYS A 59 62.51 -32.40 -37.02
N ILE A 60 62.79 -32.09 -35.76
CA ILE A 60 61.84 -31.40 -34.86
C ILE A 60 61.85 -29.87 -35.06
N SER A 61 62.98 -29.28 -35.49
CA SER A 61 63.11 -27.81 -35.53
C SER A 61 62.58 -27.13 -36.79
N SER A 62 62.51 -27.81 -37.94
CA SER A 62 62.11 -27.17 -39.20
C SER A 62 60.59 -27.19 -39.42
N GLN A 63 59.89 -28.21 -38.95
CA GLN A 63 58.45 -28.36 -39.22
C GLN A 63 57.54 -27.52 -38.32
N GLN A 64 58.04 -27.05 -37.16
CA GLN A 64 57.19 -26.39 -36.16
C GLN A 64 57.17 -24.85 -36.28
N ILE A 65 58.12 -24.24 -37.01
CA ILE A 65 58.23 -22.78 -37.16
C ILE A 65 57.45 -22.26 -38.38
N GLU A 66 57.39 -23.00 -39.49
CA GLU A 66 56.66 -22.57 -40.70
C GLU A 66 55.12 -22.66 -40.57
N ASN A 67 54.60 -23.51 -39.68
CA ASN A 67 53.17 -23.74 -39.56
C ASN A 67 52.41 -22.68 -38.73
N TRP A 68 53.11 -21.87 -37.92
CA TRP A 68 52.47 -20.84 -37.08
C TRP A 68 51.76 -19.76 -37.91
N SER A 69 52.35 -19.41 -39.05
CA SER A 69 51.82 -18.41 -39.98
C SER A 69 50.46 -18.83 -40.57
N GLN A 70 50.32 -20.08 -41.01
CA GLN A 70 49.09 -20.59 -41.66
C GLN A 70 47.94 -20.86 -40.67
N TYR A 71 48.22 -21.32 -39.45
CA TYR A 71 47.18 -21.59 -38.45
C TYR A 71 46.60 -20.33 -37.80
N SER A 72 47.41 -19.26 -37.67
CA SER A 72 46.97 -18.00 -37.05
C SER A 72 45.67 -17.43 -37.67
N ARG A 73 45.54 -17.51 -39.01
CA ARG A 73 44.38 -16.97 -39.74
C ARG A 73 43.08 -17.72 -39.43
N GLN A 74 43.14 -19.05 -39.23
CA GLN A 74 41.96 -19.87 -38.92
C GLN A 74 41.47 -19.62 -37.48
N PHE A 75 42.38 -19.38 -36.54
CA PHE A 75 42.02 -19.00 -35.17
C PHE A 75 41.24 -17.69 -35.11
N TYR A 76 41.68 -16.66 -35.84
CA TYR A 76 40.96 -15.38 -35.89
C TYR A 76 39.56 -15.51 -36.53
N GLN A 77 39.38 -16.39 -37.51
CA GLN A 77 38.06 -16.65 -38.10
C GLN A 77 37.10 -17.29 -37.09
N LEU A 78 37.55 -18.28 -36.31
CA LEU A 78 36.72 -18.91 -35.27
C LEU A 78 36.33 -17.92 -34.17
N ILE A 79 37.27 -17.07 -33.73
CA ILE A 79 36.99 -16.02 -32.75
C ILE A 79 35.98 -15.02 -33.31
N ALA A 80 36.12 -14.62 -34.57
CA ALA A 80 35.16 -13.72 -35.22
C ALA A 80 33.75 -14.32 -35.29
N PHE A 81 33.60 -15.60 -35.67
CA PHE A 81 32.31 -16.28 -35.67
C PHE A 81 31.72 -16.39 -34.26
N ALA A 82 32.52 -16.73 -33.25
CA ALA A 82 32.08 -16.79 -31.86
C ALA A 82 31.59 -15.43 -31.36
N LEU A 83 32.31 -14.34 -31.66
CA LEU A 83 31.90 -12.98 -31.30
C LEU A 83 30.61 -12.56 -32.01
N VAL A 84 30.43 -12.93 -33.27
CA VAL A 84 29.18 -12.67 -34.01
C VAL A 84 28.00 -13.41 -33.38
N LEU A 85 28.18 -14.69 -33.02
CA LEU A 85 27.13 -15.46 -32.33
C LEU A 85 26.77 -14.86 -30.96
N ILE A 86 27.78 -14.43 -30.19
CA ILE A 86 27.57 -13.75 -28.91
C ILE A 86 26.84 -12.42 -29.12
N ALA A 87 27.23 -11.63 -30.12
CA ALA A 87 26.58 -10.35 -30.43
C ALA A 87 25.11 -10.53 -30.85
N ILE A 88 24.81 -11.54 -31.67
CA ILE A 88 23.44 -11.91 -32.02
C ILE A 88 22.67 -12.34 -30.77
N SER A 89 23.24 -13.23 -29.95
CA SER A 89 22.61 -13.71 -28.72
C SER A 89 22.29 -12.57 -27.75
N LEU A 90 23.25 -11.65 -27.53
CA LEU A 90 23.07 -10.45 -26.72
C LEU A 90 22.03 -9.50 -27.32
N GLY A 91 22.06 -9.30 -28.64
CA GLY A 91 21.08 -8.47 -29.35
C GLY A 91 19.65 -8.99 -29.17
N TRP A 92 19.45 -10.30 -29.30
CA TRP A 92 18.17 -10.96 -29.04
C TRP A 92 17.75 -10.82 -27.57
N GLY A 93 18.66 -11.06 -26.62
CA GLY A 93 18.39 -10.90 -25.19
C GLY A 93 17.95 -9.47 -24.83
N LEU A 94 18.66 -8.45 -25.35
CA LEU A 94 18.31 -7.05 -25.13
C LEU A 94 16.96 -6.68 -25.76
N SER A 95 16.66 -7.19 -26.95
CA SER A 95 15.36 -6.98 -27.59
C SER A 95 14.22 -7.65 -26.81
N LEU A 96 14.44 -8.87 -26.31
CA LEU A 96 13.45 -9.62 -25.53
C LEU A 96 13.17 -8.92 -24.19
N CYS A 97 14.22 -8.46 -23.49
CA CYS A 97 14.08 -7.67 -22.28
C CYS A 97 13.33 -6.36 -22.52
N ARG A 98 13.55 -5.70 -23.67
CA ARG A 98 12.81 -4.49 -24.06
C ARG A 98 11.32 -4.75 -24.26
N GLU A 99 10.98 -5.84 -24.94
CA GLU A 99 9.58 -6.21 -25.20
C GLU A 99 8.84 -6.56 -23.90
N VAL A 100 9.47 -7.32 -23.00
CA VAL A 100 8.90 -7.65 -21.69
C VAL A 100 8.69 -6.40 -20.84
N ARG A 101 9.63 -5.45 -20.86
CA ARG A 101 9.52 -4.21 -20.08
C ARG A 101 8.34 -3.35 -20.54
N LYS A 102 8.13 -3.23 -21.86
CA LYS A 102 6.96 -2.52 -22.42
C LYS A 102 5.63 -3.15 -21.98
N ARG A 103 5.53 -4.49 -21.98
CA ARG A 103 4.31 -5.19 -21.56
C ARG A 103 4.01 -4.94 -20.09
N LYS A 104 5.03 -5.00 -19.23
CA LYS A 104 4.89 -4.77 -17.80
C LYS A 104 4.40 -3.35 -17.48
N ASP A 105 4.94 -2.34 -18.17
CA ASP A 105 4.50 -0.95 -17.99
C ASP A 105 3.05 -0.74 -18.42
N SER A 106 2.61 -1.39 -19.51
CA SER A 106 1.21 -1.29 -19.98
C SER A 106 0.21 -1.94 -19.02
N GLN A 107 0.59 -3.08 -18.43
CA GLN A 107 -0.23 -3.77 -17.43
C GLN A 107 -0.36 -2.92 -16.17
N GLN A 108 0.73 -2.31 -15.68
CA GLN A 108 0.70 -1.45 -14.51
C GLN A 108 -0.21 -0.22 -14.70
N ARG A 109 -0.15 0.43 -15.86
CA ARG A 109 -1.05 1.57 -16.16
C ARG A 109 -2.51 1.16 -16.16
N LEU A 110 -2.83 0.00 -16.72
CA LEU A 110 -4.20 -0.50 -16.72
C LEU A 110 -4.69 -0.83 -15.31
N GLU A 111 -3.85 -1.47 -14.50
CA GLU A 111 -4.17 -1.75 -13.09
C GLU A 111 -4.37 -0.48 -12.28
N GLU A 112 -3.54 0.55 -12.48
CA GLU A 112 -3.70 1.86 -11.86
C GLU A 112 -5.01 2.56 -12.30
N GLU A 113 -5.33 2.53 -13.59
CA GLU A 113 -6.59 3.09 -14.10
C GLU A 113 -7.81 2.38 -13.53
N LEU A 114 -7.77 1.05 -13.41
CA LEU A 114 -8.85 0.27 -12.81
C LEU A 114 -9.00 0.61 -11.32
N ALA A 115 -7.90 0.63 -10.57
CA ALA A 115 -7.92 0.99 -9.15
C ALA A 115 -8.46 2.42 -8.92
N GLN A 116 -8.09 3.38 -9.78
CA GLN A 116 -8.63 4.73 -9.73
C GLN A 116 -10.14 4.77 -10.02
N LYS A 117 -10.59 4.05 -11.04
CA LYS A 117 -12.02 3.97 -11.38
C LYS A 117 -12.85 3.33 -10.28
N GLU A 118 -12.33 2.28 -9.65
CA GLU A 118 -12.97 1.62 -8.51
C GLU A 118 -13.03 2.53 -7.27
N ALA A 119 -11.97 3.28 -7.00
CA ALA A 119 -11.97 4.25 -5.90
C ALA A 119 -13.01 5.37 -6.14
N LEU A 120 -13.09 5.88 -7.37
CA LEU A 120 -14.07 6.88 -7.79
C LEU A 120 -15.51 6.35 -7.71
N SER A 121 -15.75 5.12 -8.19
CA SER A 121 -17.09 4.51 -8.14
C SER A 121 -17.53 4.30 -6.69
N CYS A 122 -16.64 3.80 -5.82
CA CYS A 122 -16.94 3.61 -4.42
C CYS A 122 -17.25 4.94 -3.70
N ALA A 123 -16.50 6.01 -4.00
CA ALA A 123 -16.79 7.34 -3.47
C ALA A 123 -18.15 7.87 -3.93
N LEU A 124 -18.48 7.68 -5.21
CA LEU A 124 -19.75 8.11 -5.80
C LEU A 124 -20.94 7.32 -5.24
N GLU A 125 -20.79 6.01 -5.05
CA GLU A 125 -21.81 5.17 -4.41
C GLU A 125 -22.08 5.60 -2.97
N ARG A 126 -21.04 5.94 -2.19
CA ARG A 126 -21.22 6.44 -0.82
C ARG A 126 -22.01 7.74 -0.77
N GLU A 127 -21.71 8.70 -1.65
CA GLU A 127 -22.45 9.97 -1.70
C GLU A 127 -23.89 9.76 -2.19
N LYS A 128 -24.09 8.87 -3.16
CA LYS A 128 -25.42 8.46 -3.61
C LYS A 128 -26.22 7.83 -2.46
N ASP A 129 -25.63 6.94 -1.69
CA ASP A 129 -26.30 6.28 -0.57
C ASP A 129 -26.68 7.28 0.53
N LYS A 130 -25.81 8.24 0.84
CA LYS A 130 -26.15 9.35 1.76
C LYS A 130 -27.35 10.15 1.24
N ALA A 131 -27.35 10.51 -0.04
CA ALA A 131 -28.46 11.26 -0.65
C ALA A 131 -29.77 10.45 -0.64
N ILE A 132 -29.70 9.14 -0.90
CA ILE A 132 -30.85 8.23 -0.84
C ILE A 132 -31.36 8.11 0.60
N GLN A 133 -30.48 7.98 1.59
CA GLN A 133 -30.88 7.92 2.99
C GLN A 133 -31.56 9.20 3.44
N ALA A 134 -31.01 10.37 3.08
CA ALA A 134 -31.64 11.66 3.36
C ALA A 134 -33.03 11.78 2.70
N THR A 135 -33.15 11.37 1.43
CA THR A 135 -34.43 11.38 0.71
C THR A 135 -35.45 10.44 1.37
N LYS A 136 -35.04 9.22 1.73
CA LYS A 136 -35.90 8.26 2.42
C LYS A 136 -36.34 8.77 3.80
N ALA A 137 -35.44 9.39 4.55
CA ALA A 137 -35.76 10.01 5.83
C ALA A 137 -36.80 11.13 5.65
N LYS A 138 -36.63 11.99 4.64
CA LYS A 138 -37.59 13.04 4.29
C LYS A 138 -38.96 12.47 3.93
N SER A 139 -39.03 11.44 3.09
CA SER A 139 -40.30 10.79 2.75
C SER A 139 -40.98 10.16 3.97
N ARG A 140 -40.22 9.48 4.84
CA ARG A 140 -40.75 8.91 6.09
C ARG A 140 -41.27 9.99 7.03
N PHE A 141 -40.55 11.09 7.16
CA PHE A 141 -40.96 12.24 7.95
C PHE A 141 -42.28 12.82 7.44
N LEU A 142 -42.38 13.11 6.14
CA LEU A 142 -43.61 13.66 5.54
C LEU A 142 -44.81 12.71 5.70
N ALA A 143 -44.60 11.40 5.54
CA ALA A 143 -45.65 10.40 5.74
C ALA A 143 -46.10 10.35 7.21
N SER A 144 -45.16 10.37 8.15
CA SER A 144 -45.46 10.40 9.59
C SER A 144 -46.20 11.67 9.98
N MET A 145 -45.71 12.84 9.56
CA MET A 145 -46.37 14.13 9.86
C MET A 145 -47.77 14.19 9.27
N SER A 146 -47.98 13.65 8.06
CA SER A 146 -49.32 13.59 7.46
C SER A 146 -50.30 12.77 8.30
N HIS A 147 -49.85 11.65 8.88
CA HIS A 147 -50.67 10.82 9.76
C HIS A 147 -50.97 11.50 11.11
N GLU A 148 -49.95 12.12 11.70
CA GLU A 148 -50.06 12.89 12.94
C GLU A 148 -50.95 14.13 12.80
N LEU A 149 -51.02 14.73 11.60
CA LEU A 149 -51.92 15.84 11.30
C LEU A 149 -53.37 15.37 11.05
N ARG A 150 -53.55 14.22 10.40
CA ARG A 150 -54.89 13.71 10.05
C ARG A 150 -55.73 13.41 11.28
N THR A 151 -55.14 12.78 12.29
CA THR A 151 -55.84 12.33 13.50
C THR A 151 -56.54 13.48 14.26
N PRO A 152 -55.86 14.57 14.66
CA PRO A 152 -56.49 15.68 15.35
C PRO A 152 -57.49 16.44 14.44
N VAL A 153 -57.20 16.57 13.14
CA VAL A 153 -58.15 17.19 12.19
C VAL A 153 -59.45 16.38 12.10
N SER A 154 -59.36 15.06 11.98
CA SER A 154 -60.54 14.17 11.97
C SER A 154 -61.30 14.22 13.29
N ALA A 155 -60.61 14.32 14.43
CA ALA A 155 -61.26 14.47 15.74
C ALA A 155 -62.02 15.80 15.84
N ILE A 156 -61.43 16.93 15.40
CA ILE A 156 -62.10 18.23 15.37
C ILE A 156 -63.35 18.19 14.49
N VAL A 157 -63.24 17.62 13.29
CA VAL A 157 -64.39 17.44 12.38
C VAL A 157 -65.48 16.61 13.06
N GLY A 158 -65.13 15.50 13.72
CA GLY A 158 -66.09 14.67 14.46
C GLY A 158 -66.78 15.41 15.61
N PHE A 159 -66.07 16.25 16.36
CA PHE A 159 -66.69 17.07 17.41
C PHE A 159 -67.60 18.16 16.82
N LEU A 160 -67.24 18.76 15.69
CA LEU A 160 -68.09 19.73 14.99
C LEU A 160 -69.35 19.08 14.42
N GLU A 161 -69.24 17.88 13.84
CA GLU A 161 -70.39 17.09 13.38
C GLU A 161 -71.32 16.70 14.54
N LEU A 162 -70.74 16.37 15.70
CA LEU A 162 -71.52 16.10 16.91
C LEU A 162 -72.28 17.36 17.34
N LEU A 163 -71.62 18.52 17.37
CA LEU A 163 -72.23 19.82 17.72
C LEU A 163 -73.35 20.25 16.77
N ALA A 164 -73.29 19.83 15.51
CA ALA A 164 -74.31 20.09 14.50
C ALA A 164 -75.61 19.30 14.72
N LYS A 165 -75.61 18.24 15.54
CA LYS A 165 -76.82 17.48 15.86
C LYS A 165 -77.70 18.25 16.86
N PRO A 166 -79.03 18.37 16.61
CA PRO A 166 -79.92 19.15 17.45
C PRO A 166 -80.20 18.52 18.83
N GLU A 167 -79.95 17.22 19.00
CA GLU A 167 -80.32 16.44 20.19
C GLU A 167 -79.31 16.49 21.35
N LEU A 168 -78.25 17.32 21.28
CA LEU A 168 -77.24 17.38 22.35
C LEU A 168 -77.70 18.18 23.58
N ASN A 169 -77.51 17.57 24.74
CA ASN A 169 -77.65 18.24 26.04
C ASN A 169 -76.58 19.35 26.19
N VAL A 170 -76.89 20.39 26.97
CA VAL A 170 -76.02 21.55 27.23
C VAL A 170 -74.66 21.12 27.78
N GLY A 171 -74.62 20.10 28.65
CA GLY A 171 -73.38 19.54 29.19
C GLY A 171 -72.51 18.88 28.12
N GLN A 172 -73.09 18.02 27.26
CA GLN A 172 -72.37 17.34 26.17
C GLN A 172 -71.90 18.32 25.11
N ARG A 173 -72.68 19.38 24.83
CA ARG A 173 -72.30 20.46 23.92
C ARG A 173 -71.08 21.21 24.44
N LYS A 174 -71.04 21.52 25.75
CA LYS A 174 -69.90 22.18 26.39
C LYS A 174 -68.65 21.30 26.33
N GLU A 175 -68.77 20.02 26.65
CA GLU A 175 -67.67 19.06 26.59
C GLU A 175 -67.12 18.90 25.17
N ALA A 176 -67.99 18.79 24.15
CA ALA A 176 -67.56 18.71 22.75
C ALA A 176 -66.84 19.99 22.28
N ILE A 177 -67.25 21.17 22.74
CA ILE A 177 -66.54 22.44 22.48
C ILE A 177 -65.16 22.44 23.16
N GLU A 178 -65.06 22.00 24.42
CA GLU A 178 -63.79 21.91 25.15
C GLU A 178 -62.83 20.88 24.53
N LEU A 179 -63.33 19.72 24.08
CA LEU A 179 -62.53 18.72 23.36
C LEU A 179 -62.07 19.22 21.99
N ALA A 180 -62.94 19.90 21.24
CA ALA A 180 -62.56 20.50 19.95
C ALA A 180 -61.48 21.59 20.15
N GLY A 181 -61.64 22.45 21.15
CA GLY A 181 -60.67 23.50 21.48
C GLY A 181 -59.31 22.95 21.93
N SER A 182 -59.29 21.96 22.83
CA SER A 182 -58.04 21.33 23.28
C SER A 182 -57.34 20.54 22.17
N THR A 183 -58.08 19.87 21.28
CA THR A 183 -57.53 19.19 20.12
C THR A 183 -56.94 20.18 19.10
N ALA A 184 -57.61 21.32 18.87
CA ALA A 184 -57.08 22.39 18.02
C ALA A 184 -55.80 23.01 18.59
N GLN A 185 -55.73 23.21 19.92
CA GLN A 185 -54.52 23.71 20.58
C GLN A 185 -53.35 22.72 20.44
N THR A 186 -53.62 21.41 20.55
CA THR A 186 -52.64 20.35 20.35
C THR A 186 -52.13 20.33 18.91
N LEU A 187 -53.02 20.48 17.92
CA LEU A 187 -52.66 20.57 16.51
C LEU A 187 -51.79 21.80 16.21
N LEU A 188 -52.10 22.97 16.79
CA LEU A 188 -51.26 24.16 16.67
C LEU A 188 -49.84 23.91 17.20
N GLY A 189 -49.72 23.20 18.33
CA GLY A 189 -48.43 22.79 18.88
C GLY A 189 -47.65 21.88 17.92
N LEU A 190 -48.35 20.92 17.29
CA LEU A 190 -47.74 20.01 16.32
C LEU A 190 -47.23 20.75 15.07
N ILE A 191 -48.00 21.71 14.56
CA ILE A 191 -47.58 22.57 13.44
C ILE A 191 -46.38 23.43 13.83
N GLY A 192 -46.37 23.97 15.05
CA GLY A 192 -45.22 24.71 15.60
C GLY A 192 -43.94 23.88 15.59
N ASN A 193 -44.02 22.63 16.04
CA ASN A 193 -42.89 21.70 16.03
C ASN A 193 -42.37 21.41 14.61
N ILE A 194 -43.25 21.31 13.62
CA ILE A 194 -42.86 21.12 12.20
C ILE A 194 -42.15 22.35 11.66
N LEU A 195 -42.64 23.56 11.98
CA LEU A 195 -42.01 24.82 11.56
C LEU A 195 -40.64 25.01 12.19
N ASP A 196 -40.44 24.58 13.43
CA ASP A 196 -39.14 24.67 14.08
C ASP A 196 -38.13 23.68 13.47
N ILE A 197 -38.57 22.48 13.05
CA ILE A 197 -37.74 21.57 12.24
C ILE A 197 -37.32 22.21 10.90
N ASP A 198 -38.23 22.91 10.20
CA ASP A 198 -37.91 23.60 8.94
C ASP A 198 -36.89 24.74 9.14
N LYS A 199 -37.00 25.49 10.25
CA LYS A 199 -35.98 26.50 10.63
C LYS A 199 -34.63 25.86 10.91
N ILE A 200 -34.59 24.68 11.50
CA ILE A 200 -33.34 23.93 11.76
C ILE A 200 -32.74 23.45 10.43
N GLU A 201 -33.52 22.84 9.54
CA GLU A 201 -33.03 22.37 8.22
C GLU A 201 -32.55 23.52 7.32
N SER A 202 -33.23 24.67 7.37
CA SER A 202 -32.85 25.86 6.60
C SER A 202 -31.69 26.65 7.22
N GLY A 203 -31.17 26.23 8.37
CA GLY A 203 -30.08 26.92 9.09
C GLY A 203 -30.47 28.27 9.68
N LYS A 204 -31.76 28.60 9.71
CA LYS A 204 -32.29 29.87 10.25
C LYS A 204 -32.55 29.82 11.75
N TYR A 205 -32.39 28.66 12.38
CA TYR A 205 -32.57 28.48 13.81
C TYR A 205 -31.38 29.08 14.59
N GLN A 206 -31.56 30.29 15.09
CA GLN A 206 -30.55 30.97 15.92
C GLN A 206 -30.75 30.64 17.39
N VAL A 207 -29.81 29.91 17.98
CA VAL A 207 -29.75 29.70 19.42
C VAL A 207 -29.11 30.93 20.05
N THR A 208 -29.84 31.63 20.91
CA THR A 208 -29.30 32.75 21.69
C THR A 208 -28.87 32.23 23.06
N PRO A 209 -27.56 32.01 23.30
CA PRO A 209 -27.10 31.51 24.59
C PRO A 209 -27.29 32.59 25.66
N GLN A 210 -28.03 32.25 26.71
CA GLN A 210 -28.24 33.12 27.88
C GLN A 210 -27.88 32.37 29.16
N TRP A 211 -27.37 33.12 30.16
CA TRP A 211 -27.10 32.57 31.48
C TRP A 211 -28.43 32.36 32.21
N SER A 212 -28.76 31.09 32.46
CA SER A 212 -30.00 30.72 33.14
C SER A 212 -29.72 29.69 34.24
N ASP A 213 -30.34 29.89 35.40
CA ASP A 213 -30.25 28.94 36.52
C ASP A 213 -31.06 27.68 36.19
N VAL A 214 -30.34 26.58 35.95
CA VAL A 214 -30.92 25.28 35.63
C VAL A 214 -31.79 24.76 36.79
N ALA A 215 -31.45 25.06 38.04
CA ALA A 215 -32.25 24.62 39.19
C ALA A 215 -33.61 25.31 39.21
N GLN A 216 -33.66 26.60 38.88
CA GLN A 216 -34.89 27.37 38.80
C GLN A 216 -35.78 26.88 37.64
N LEU A 217 -35.20 26.68 36.46
CA LEU A 217 -35.91 26.15 35.28
C LEU A 217 -36.54 24.78 35.55
N VAL A 218 -35.76 23.86 36.15
CA VAL A 218 -36.26 22.53 36.51
C VAL A 218 -37.34 22.63 37.58
N SER A 219 -37.20 23.48 38.59
CA SER A 219 -38.22 23.67 39.64
C SER A 219 -39.55 24.21 39.09
N GLN A 220 -39.50 25.16 38.14
CA GLN A 220 -40.69 25.66 37.45
C GLN A 220 -41.40 24.55 36.67
N GLN A 221 -40.62 23.74 35.94
CA GLN A 221 -41.19 22.65 35.17
C GLN A 221 -41.82 21.58 36.07
N CYS A 222 -41.16 21.22 37.18
CA CYS A 222 -41.69 20.30 38.19
C CYS A 222 -43.01 20.80 38.78
N HIS A 223 -43.13 22.09 39.09
CA HIS A 223 -44.39 22.66 39.60
C HIS A 223 -45.56 22.51 38.62
N THR A 224 -45.34 22.62 37.32
CA THR A 224 -46.38 22.34 36.31
C THR A 224 -46.83 20.88 36.29
N PHE A 225 -45.96 19.94 36.70
CA PHE A 225 -46.27 18.51 36.72
C PHE A 225 -46.73 17.99 38.08
N ASP A 226 -46.59 18.77 39.16
CA ASP A 226 -47.03 18.38 40.51
C ASP A 226 -48.54 18.05 40.57
N ALA A 227 -49.37 18.81 39.85
CA ALA A 227 -50.81 18.55 39.77
C ALA A 227 -51.14 17.21 39.08
N LEU A 228 -50.38 16.83 38.06
CA LEU A 228 -50.51 15.54 37.35
C LEU A 228 -49.94 14.37 38.17
N ALA A 229 -48.88 14.61 38.94
CA ALA A 229 -48.24 13.64 39.81
C ALA A 229 -49.14 13.24 40.99
N GLN A 230 -49.88 14.21 41.57
CA GLN A 230 -50.87 13.95 42.61
C GLN A 230 -52.04 13.09 42.12
N GLN A 231 -52.45 13.25 40.86
CA GLN A 231 -53.56 12.49 40.27
C GLN A 231 -53.20 11.04 39.94
N LYS A 232 -51.91 10.75 39.72
CA LYS A 232 -51.39 9.41 39.37
C LYS A 232 -50.54 8.74 40.46
N ALA A 233 -50.53 9.26 41.69
CA ALA A 233 -49.74 8.75 42.82
C ALA A 233 -48.26 8.47 42.47
N SER A 234 -47.65 9.34 41.66
CA SER A 234 -46.26 9.20 41.22
C SER A 234 -45.39 10.25 41.90
N ILE A 235 -44.24 9.86 42.48
CA ILE A 235 -43.33 10.79 43.16
C ILE A 235 -42.38 11.41 42.13
N CYS A 236 -42.38 12.74 41.99
CA CYS A 236 -41.40 13.47 41.19
C CYS A 236 -40.14 13.72 42.03
N THR A 237 -39.17 12.81 41.97
CA THR A 237 -37.87 12.99 42.66
C THR A 237 -36.88 13.67 41.74
N THR A 238 -36.64 14.96 41.93
CA THR A 238 -35.63 15.73 41.17
C THR A 238 -34.25 15.57 41.81
N ILE A 239 -33.35 14.85 41.15
CA ILE A 239 -31.95 14.71 41.57
C ILE A 239 -31.07 15.60 40.68
N THR A 240 -30.88 16.86 41.07
CA THR A 240 -30.01 17.80 40.34
C THR A 240 -28.56 17.64 40.81
N ARG A 241 -27.75 16.82 40.12
CA ARG A 241 -26.30 16.73 40.37
C ARG A 241 -25.55 17.69 39.45
N CYS A 242 -25.28 18.91 39.93
CA CYS A 242 -24.52 19.93 39.20
C CYS A 242 -23.04 19.51 39.07
N ARG A 243 -22.63 19.01 37.91
CA ARG A 243 -21.21 18.83 37.56
C ARG A 243 -20.70 20.19 37.10
N LYS A 244 -19.95 20.91 37.95
CA LYS A 244 -19.32 22.19 37.57
C LYS A 244 -18.38 21.98 36.39
N GLY A 245 -18.87 22.23 35.16
CA GLY A 245 -18.05 22.57 33.99
C GLY A 245 -17.70 24.07 34.00
N PRO A 246 -16.95 24.58 32.99
CA PRO A 246 -16.41 25.94 32.99
C PRO A 246 -17.45 27.06 33.10
N CYS A 247 -18.73 26.74 32.98
CA CYS A 247 -19.86 27.65 32.96
C CYS A 247 -20.52 27.88 34.34
N CYS A 248 -19.93 27.46 35.47
CA CYS A 248 -20.49 27.75 36.80
C CYS A 248 -19.61 28.72 37.59
N GLY A 249 -20.02 29.99 37.62
CA GLY A 249 -19.43 31.04 38.47
C GLY A 249 -19.53 30.71 39.96
N SER A 250 -18.36 30.79 40.60
CA SER A 250 -18.06 31.00 42.02
C SER A 250 -18.92 30.31 43.08
N THR A 251 -18.42 29.17 43.59
CA THR A 251 -18.11 29.02 45.02
C THR A 251 -17.37 27.72 45.32
N ARG A 252 -16.53 27.81 46.34
CA ARG A 252 -15.45 26.92 46.75
C ARG A 252 -15.88 25.48 47.06
N ARG A 253 -14.92 24.58 46.77
CA ARG A 253 -14.49 23.41 47.56
C ARG A 253 -15.24 22.07 47.42
N ARG A 254 -14.42 21.13 46.93
CA ARG A 254 -13.98 19.86 47.52
C ARG A 254 -14.61 18.59 46.93
N TYR A 255 -13.69 17.77 46.42
CA TYR A 255 -13.86 16.52 45.72
C TYR A 255 -14.53 15.44 46.57
N GLY A 256 -15.35 14.62 45.90
CA GLY A 256 -15.81 13.33 46.40
C GLY A 256 -16.18 12.43 45.22
N LYS A 257 -15.43 11.33 45.06
CA LYS A 257 -15.79 10.19 44.20
C LYS A 257 -17.21 9.73 44.56
N SER A 258 -18.05 9.38 43.59
CA SER A 258 -18.62 8.02 43.52
C SER A 258 -19.67 7.86 42.42
N SER A 259 -19.53 6.68 41.81
CA SER A 259 -20.48 5.68 41.31
C SER A 259 -21.83 6.09 40.70
N ILE A 260 -22.08 5.46 39.56
CA ILE A 260 -23.33 5.41 38.81
C ILE A 260 -24.20 4.34 39.48
N ILE A 261 -25.41 4.71 39.91
CA ILE A 261 -26.49 3.75 40.11
C ILE A 261 -27.68 4.24 39.30
N SER A 262 -28.12 3.38 38.40
CA SER A 262 -29.37 3.49 37.66
C SER A 262 -30.56 3.06 38.53
N SER A 263 -31.71 3.65 38.27
CA SER A 263 -33.04 3.02 38.39
C SER A 263 -34.02 3.92 37.66
N ALA A 264 -34.69 3.44 36.61
CA ALA A 264 -35.78 2.45 36.59
C ALA A 264 -37.13 3.19 36.54
N MET A 265 -37.80 3.09 35.39
CA MET A 265 -39.25 3.20 35.27
C MET A 265 -39.72 2.06 34.38
N ARG A 266 -40.23 1.02 35.05
CA ARG A 266 -41.34 0.19 34.61
C ARG A 266 -42.40 0.29 35.71
#